data_AF-A0A3B4ZZX6-F1
#
_entry.id   AF-A0A3B4ZZX6-F1
#
_cell.length_a   1.000
_cell.length_b   1.000
_cell.length_c   1.000
_cell.angle_alpha   90.00
_cell.angle_beta   90.00
_cell.angle_gamma   90.00
#
_symmetry.space_group_name_H-M   'P 1'
#
loop_
_entity.id
_entity.type
_entity.pdbx_description
1 polymer ?
#
loop_
_entity_poly.entity_id
_entity_poly.type
_entity_poly.pdbx_seq_one_letter_code
_entity_poly.pdbx_strand_id
1 'polypeptide(L)'
;LTLTMAASTELRMDELPSDPLLHILSYLAFRDLVRCSYVSRRLNDLSKHNPLWKSLCCKHWLADRLQSGVSWYCLFRQYYTDLGRYIQYYPVLKRAWEQLKAFLQQRCPRMIASLKGNVTVSMLAVTTV
;
A
#
# COMPACT_ATOMS: atom_id res chain seq x y z
N LEU A 1 15.71 -48.90 24.05
CA LEU A 1 15.07 -47.57 24.11
C LEU A 1 15.97 -46.57 23.40
N THR A 2 15.83 -46.43 22.08
CA THR A 2 16.52 -45.38 21.31
C THR A 2 15.48 -44.33 20.97
N LEU A 3 15.42 -43.27 21.78
CA LEU A 3 14.65 -42.06 21.47
C LEU A 3 15.29 -41.41 20.25
N THR A 4 14.66 -41.53 19.09
CA THR A 4 14.93 -40.65 17.94
C THR A 4 14.57 -39.24 18.38
N MET A 5 15.59 -38.43 18.69
CA MET A 5 15.46 -36.98 18.76
C MET A 5 14.88 -36.52 17.42
N ALA A 6 13.62 -36.09 17.43
CA ALA A 6 13.07 -35.34 16.31
C ALA A 6 13.95 -34.10 16.19
N ALA A 7 14.84 -34.09 15.19
CA ALA A 7 15.55 -32.90 14.80
C ALA A 7 14.48 -31.84 14.58
N SER A 8 14.46 -30.81 15.42
CA SER A 8 13.75 -29.58 15.11
C SER A 8 14.33 -29.11 13.78
N THR A 9 13.66 -29.40 12.68
CA THR A 9 14.02 -28.86 11.38
C THR A 9 13.87 -27.36 11.51
N GLU A 10 14.99 -26.68 11.78
CA GLU A 10 15.05 -25.23 11.75
C GLU A 10 14.62 -24.82 10.35
N LEU A 11 13.37 -24.42 10.20
CA LEU A 11 12.85 -23.89 8.95
C LEU A 11 13.61 -22.59 8.69
N ARG A 12 14.58 -22.65 7.78
CA ARG A 12 15.32 -21.46 7.38
C ARG A 12 14.44 -20.66 6.42
N MET A 13 14.27 -19.38 6.74
CA MET A 13 13.51 -18.46 5.89
C MET A 13 14.04 -18.41 4.45
N ASP A 14 15.35 -18.64 4.27
CA ASP A 14 16.00 -18.70 2.96
C ASP A 14 15.63 -19.94 2.12
N GLU A 15 15.03 -20.97 2.72
CA GLU A 15 14.61 -22.20 2.05
C GLU A 15 13.14 -22.15 1.58
N LEU A 16 12.34 -21.21 2.11
CA LEU A 16 10.97 -21.03 1.64
C LEU A 16 10.95 -20.61 0.17
N PRO A 17 9.95 -21.01 -0.63
CA PRO A 17 9.73 -20.44 -1.97
C PRO A 17 9.40 -18.94 -1.93
N SER A 18 9.47 -18.28 -3.09
CA SER A 18 9.21 -16.83 -3.17
C SER A 18 7.75 -16.46 -2.89
N ASP A 19 6.77 -17.25 -3.32
CA ASP A 19 5.35 -16.91 -3.15
C ASP A 19 4.90 -16.88 -1.67
N PRO A 20 5.24 -17.87 -0.82
CA PRO A 20 4.96 -17.79 0.62
C PRO A 20 5.63 -16.58 1.29
N LEU A 21 6.88 -16.26 0.92
CA LEU A 21 7.54 -15.07 1.45
C LEU A 21 6.84 -13.79 1.00
N LEU A 22 6.45 -13.66 -0.27
CA LEU A 22 5.68 -12.52 -0.76
C LEU A 22 4.34 -12.39 -0.05
N HIS A 23 3.69 -13.52 0.24
CA HIS A 23 2.46 -13.53 1.03
C HIS A 23 2.69 -13.01 2.45
N ILE A 24 3.74 -13.47 3.15
CA ILE A 24 4.13 -12.97 4.47
C ILE A 24 4.42 -11.46 4.42
N LEU A 25 5.21 -11.02 3.43
CA LEU A 25 5.55 -9.60 3.24
C LEU A 25 4.33 -8.73 2.96
N SER A 26 3.25 -9.27 2.40
CA SER A 26 2.01 -8.53 2.12
C SER A 26 1.27 -8.06 3.37
N TYR A 27 1.53 -8.67 4.54
CA TYR A 27 0.96 -8.25 5.81
C TYR A 27 1.71 -7.10 6.47
N LEU A 28 2.92 -6.79 6.01
CA LEU A 28 3.79 -5.80 6.64
C LEU A 28 3.33 -4.37 6.31
N ALA A 29 3.56 -3.47 7.28
CA ALA A 29 3.51 -2.04 6.99
C ALA A 29 4.70 -1.63 6.10
N PHE A 30 4.56 -0.54 5.36
CA PHE A 30 5.60 -0.06 4.44
C PHE A 30 6.96 0.14 5.13
N ARG A 31 6.99 0.58 6.40
CA ARG A 31 8.23 0.77 7.18
C ARG A 31 8.95 -0.55 7.42
N ASP A 32 8.20 -1.58 7.79
CA ASP A 32 8.76 -2.91 8.07
C ASP A 32 9.18 -3.60 6.77
N LEU A 33 8.42 -3.41 5.70
CA LEU A 33 8.79 -3.90 4.37
C LEU A 33 10.12 -3.29 3.88
N VAL A 34 10.33 -1.99 4.12
CA VAL A 34 11.63 -1.32 3.84
C VAL A 34 12.73 -1.90 4.72
N ARG A 35 12.49 -2.16 6.01
CA ARG A 35 13.47 -2.79 6.90
C ARG A 35 13.88 -4.18 6.41
N CYS A 36 12.93 -5.00 5.96
CA CYS A 36 13.20 -6.30 5.37
C CYS A 36 14.15 -6.21 4.16
N SER A 37 14.12 -5.11 3.41
CA SER A 37 15.03 -4.91 2.27
C SER A 37 16.51 -4.82 2.67
N TYR A 38 16.82 -4.48 3.92
CA TYR A 38 18.20 -4.38 4.41
C TYR A 38 18.71 -5.69 5.04
N VAL A 39 17.87 -6.72 5.16
CA VAL A 39 18.23 -7.97 5.87
C VAL A 39 19.01 -8.92 4.98
N SER A 40 18.57 -9.12 3.73
CA SER A 40 19.26 -10.02 2.78
C SER A 40 19.01 -9.58 1.33
N ARG A 41 19.88 -10.02 0.41
CA ARG A 41 19.70 -9.78 -1.04
C ARG A 41 18.34 -10.29 -1.54
N ARG A 42 17.95 -11.48 -1.08
CA ARG A 42 16.67 -12.08 -1.45
C ARG A 42 15.48 -11.25 -0.97
N LEU A 43 15.49 -10.80 0.28
CA LEU A 43 14.42 -9.95 0.81
C LEU A 43 14.42 -8.55 0.19
N ASN A 44 15.58 -8.01 -0.19
CA ASN A 44 15.65 -6.75 -0.95
C ASN A 44 14.87 -6.85 -2.27
N ASP A 45 15.01 -7.95 -2.99
CA ASP A 45 14.35 -8.13 -4.28
C ASP A 45 12.85 -8.37 -4.10
N LEU A 46 12.47 -9.26 -3.18
CA LEU A 46 11.06 -9.56 -2.89
C LEU A 46 10.31 -8.38 -2.26
N SER A 47 10.95 -7.61 -1.39
CA SER A 47 10.30 -6.44 -0.75
C SER A 47 9.93 -5.35 -1.74
N LYS A 48 10.57 -5.28 -2.91
CA LYS A 48 10.26 -4.33 -4.00
C LYS A 48 9.21 -4.84 -4.98
N HIS A 49 8.64 -6.02 -4.74
CA HIS A 49 7.68 -6.63 -5.64
C HIS A 49 6.42 -5.76 -5.80
N ASN A 50 6.04 -5.50 -7.05
CA ASN A 50 5.08 -4.46 -7.43
C ASN A 50 3.70 -4.55 -6.73
N PRO A 51 3.08 -5.75 -6.58
CA PRO A 51 1.81 -5.92 -5.88
C PRO A 51 1.82 -5.47 -4.41
N LEU A 52 2.95 -5.62 -3.71
CA LEU A 52 3.08 -5.19 -2.30
C LEU A 52 2.86 -3.68 -2.21
N TRP A 53 3.55 -2.92 -3.06
CA TRP A 53 3.47 -1.47 -3.10
C TRP A 53 2.17 -0.95 -3.67
N LYS A 54 1.54 -1.66 -4.61
CA LYS A 54 0.18 -1.35 -5.07
C LYS A 54 -0.80 -1.36 -3.90
N SER A 55 -0.78 -2.41 -3.09
CA SER A 55 -1.67 -2.52 -1.93
C SER A 55 -1.45 -1.40 -0.92
N LEU A 56 -0.19 -1.02 -0.68
CA LEU A 56 0.20 0.08 0.21
C LEU A 56 -0.23 1.45 -0.32
N CYS A 57 -0.07 1.72 -1.61
CA CYS A 57 -0.57 2.94 -2.24
C CYS A 57 -2.10 3.07 -2.08
N CYS A 58 -2.85 1.99 -2.32
CA CYS A 58 -4.30 1.99 -2.14
C CYS A 58 -4.71 2.20 -0.67
N LYS A 59 -3.99 1.54 0.26
CA LYS A 59 -4.22 1.63 1.72
C LYS A 59 -3.99 3.05 2.25
N HIS A 60 -2.97 3.74 1.74
CA HIS A 60 -2.61 5.09 2.15
C HIS A 60 -3.20 6.19 1.26
N TRP A 61 -4.11 5.85 0.36
CA TRP A 61 -4.78 6.79 -0.56
C TRP A 61 -3.82 7.66 -1.39
N LEU A 62 -2.68 7.08 -1.80
CA LEU A 62 -1.65 7.83 -2.53
C LEU A 62 -1.91 7.87 -4.03
N ALA A 63 -2.35 6.74 -4.61
CA ALA A 63 -2.63 6.64 -6.04
C ALA A 63 -3.60 5.50 -6.33
N ASP A 64 -4.50 5.74 -7.28
CA ASP A 64 -5.52 4.76 -7.72
C ASP A 64 -5.17 4.14 -9.09
N ARG A 65 -4.27 4.78 -9.84
CA ARG A 65 -3.80 4.32 -11.15
C ARG A 65 -2.30 4.53 -11.26
N LEU A 66 -1.64 3.56 -11.88
CA LEU A 66 -0.22 3.66 -12.21
C LEU A 66 -0.08 4.52 -13.48
N GLN A 67 0.71 5.59 -13.42
CA GLN A 67 1.11 6.31 -14.62
C GLN A 67 2.09 5.42 -15.40
N SER A 68 1.96 5.37 -16.73
CA SER A 68 2.68 4.39 -17.55
C SER A 68 4.19 4.47 -17.36
N GLY A 69 4.83 3.32 -17.13
CA GLY A 69 6.30 3.19 -17.09
C GLY A 69 6.96 3.27 -15.71
N VAL A 70 6.23 3.61 -14.64
CA VAL A 70 6.78 3.67 -13.27
C VAL A 70 6.28 2.49 -12.44
N SER A 71 7.13 1.88 -11.59
CA SER A 71 6.68 0.84 -10.66
C SER A 71 5.91 1.44 -9.46
N TRP A 72 5.03 0.66 -8.83
CA TRP A 72 4.33 1.10 -7.61
C TRP A 72 5.29 1.43 -6.47
N TYR A 73 6.44 0.74 -6.40
CA TYR A 73 7.49 1.09 -5.43
C TYR A 73 8.04 2.49 -5.67
N CYS A 74 8.42 2.81 -6.91
CA CYS A 74 8.92 4.13 -7.26
C CYS A 74 7.87 5.21 -7.03
N LEU A 75 6.62 4.94 -7.40
CA LEU A 75 5.49 5.86 -7.16
C LEU A 75 5.27 6.11 -5.66
N PHE A 76 5.26 5.05 -4.85
CA PHE A 76 5.14 5.18 -3.39
C PHE A 76 6.29 6.02 -2.83
N ARG A 77 7.53 5.76 -3.26
CA ARG A 77 8.71 6.51 -2.79
C ARG A 77 8.62 7.99 -3.14
N GLN A 78 8.14 8.33 -4.34
CA GLN A 78 7.91 9.70 -4.75
C GLN A 78 6.89 10.38 -3.83
N TYR A 79 5.68 9.84 -3.70
CA TYR A 79 4.66 10.38 -2.81
C TYR A 79 5.09 10.44 -1.35
N TYR A 80 5.87 9.47 -0.87
CA TYR A 80 6.37 9.46 0.49
C TYR A 80 7.37 10.59 0.75
N THR A 81 8.13 11.01 -0.26
CA THR A 81 9.09 12.11 -0.12
C THR A 81 8.35 13.42 0.16
N ASP A 82 7.22 13.64 -0.51
CA ASP A 82 6.46 14.88 -0.42
C ASP A 82 5.45 14.83 0.74
N LEU A 83 4.70 13.74 0.85
CA LEU A 83 3.52 13.60 1.72
C LEU A 83 3.74 12.64 2.91
N GLY A 84 4.91 12.02 3.03
CA GLY A 84 5.18 10.95 3.99
C GLY A 84 4.91 11.33 5.44
N ARG A 85 5.08 12.61 5.80
CA ARG A 85 4.79 13.13 7.16
C ARG A 85 3.31 13.00 7.54
N TYR A 86 2.41 13.03 6.56
CA TYR A 86 0.97 12.98 6.77
C TYR A 86 0.35 11.64 6.39
N ILE A 87 1.16 10.65 5.98
CA ILE A 87 0.70 9.39 5.40
C ILE A 87 -0.25 8.59 6.31
N GLN A 88 -0.12 8.77 7.63
CA GLN A 88 -0.96 8.14 8.64
C GLN A 88 -2.37 8.72 8.75
N TYR A 89 -2.57 9.96 8.28
CA TYR A 89 -3.86 10.66 8.37
C TYR A 89 -4.74 10.41 7.14
N TYR A 90 -4.16 10.11 5.97
CA TYR A 90 -4.93 9.86 4.75
C TYR A 90 -5.99 8.76 4.87
N PRO A 91 -5.76 7.62 5.56
CA PRO A 91 -6.80 6.62 5.75
C PRO A 91 -8.01 7.15 6.52
N VAL A 92 -7.80 8.02 7.51
CA VAL A 92 -8.89 8.66 8.27
C VAL A 92 -9.65 9.63 7.39
N LEU A 93 -8.92 10.47 6.64
CA LEU A 93 -9.52 11.43 5.71
C LEU A 93 -10.34 10.72 4.62
N LYS A 94 -9.82 9.63 4.06
CA LYS A 94 -10.51 8.80 3.08
C LYS A 94 -11.82 8.23 3.64
N ARG A 95 -11.79 7.72 4.88
CA ARG A 95 -13.00 7.20 5.55
C ARG A 95 -14.05 8.30 5.75
N ALA A 96 -13.66 9.45 6.26
CA ALA A 96 -14.56 10.58 6.44
C ALA A 96 -15.16 11.07 5.11
N TRP A 97 -14.33 11.13 4.06
CA TRP A 97 -14.78 11.48 2.72
C TRP A 97 -15.81 10.49 2.17
N GLU A 98 -15.56 9.18 2.25
CA GLU A 98 -16.51 8.17 1.77
C GLU A 98 -17.82 8.18 2.58
N GLN A 99 -17.77 8.44 3.89
CA GLN A 99 -18.98 8.62 4.71
C GLN A 99 -19.81 9.83 4.24
N LEU A 100 -19.15 10.97 4.02
CA LEU A 100 -19.81 12.17 3.54
C LEU A 100 -20.41 11.95 2.15
N LYS A 101 -19.66 11.32 1.25
CA LYS A 101 -20.12 10.96 -0.09
C LYS A 101 -21.34 10.05 -0.05
N ALA A 102 -21.35 9.02 0.80
CA ALA A 102 -22.49 8.13 0.98
C ALA A 102 -23.72 8.87 1.51
N PHE A 103 -23.54 9.75 2.50
CA PHE A 103 -24.61 10.59 3.03
C PHE A 103 -25.22 11.50 1.94
N LEU A 104 -24.38 12.16 1.15
CA LEU A 104 -24.82 13.04 0.07
C LEU A 104 -25.53 12.29 -1.06
N GLN A 105 -25.08 11.08 -1.40
CA GLN A 105 -25.79 10.23 -2.38
C GLN A 105 -27.20 9.91 -1.96
N GLN A 106 -27.42 9.61 -0.67
CA GLN A 106 -28.72 9.22 -0.15
C GLN A 106 -29.66 10.41 0.06
N ARG A 107 -29.15 11.54 0.58
CA ARG A 107 -29.99 12.66 1.03
C ARG A 107 -30.08 13.82 0.02
N CYS A 108 -29.05 14.02 -0.80
CA CYS A 108 -28.95 15.20 -1.68
C CYS A 108 -28.35 14.85 -3.06
N PRO A 109 -29.02 14.02 -3.88
CA PRO A 109 -28.47 13.51 -5.14
C PRO A 109 -28.14 14.62 -6.17
N ARG A 110 -28.85 15.76 -6.13
CA ARG A 110 -28.56 16.92 -6.99
C ARG A 110 -27.26 17.63 -6.59
N MET A 111 -26.96 17.71 -5.31
CA MET A 111 -25.74 18.37 -4.80
C MET A 111 -24.50 17.55 -5.11
N ILE A 112 -24.56 16.22 -4.97
CA ILE A 112 -23.44 15.37 -5.35
C ILE A 112 -23.21 15.33 -6.87
N ALA A 113 -24.26 15.42 -7.69
CA ALA A 113 -24.11 15.53 -9.13
C ALA A 113 -23.41 16.84 -9.52
N SER A 114 -23.74 17.95 -8.86
CA SER A 114 -23.04 19.23 -9.04
C SER A 114 -21.57 19.15 -8.62
N LEU A 115 -21.27 18.50 -7.50
CA LEU A 115 -19.90 18.24 -7.02
C LEU A 115 -19.09 17.27 -7.92
N LYS A 116 -19.75 16.42 -8.70
CA LYS A 116 -19.09 15.55 -9.69
C LYS A 116 -18.87 16.26 -11.02
N GLY A 117 -19.73 17.22 -11.37
CA GLY A 117 -19.63 18.00 -12.60
C GLY A 117 -18.53 19.07 -12.57
N ASN A 118 -18.20 19.59 -11.39
CA ASN A 118 -17.14 20.60 -11.20
C ASN A 118 -15.78 19.99 -10.78
N VAL A 119 -15.75 18.73 -10.36
CA VAL A 119 -14.51 17.99 -10.08
C VAL A 119 -14.32 16.96 -11.18
N THR A 120 -13.89 17.42 -12.35
CA THR A 120 -13.07 16.54 -13.17
C THR A 120 -11.85 16.20 -12.32
N VAL A 121 -11.65 14.91 -12.11
CA VAL A 121 -10.63 14.27 -11.25
C VAL A 121 -9.19 14.72 -11.57
N SER A 122 -9.01 15.58 -12.58
CA SER A 122 -7.80 16.31 -12.92
C SER A 122 -7.45 17.49 -12.01
N MET A 123 -8.38 18.13 -11.28
CA MET A 123 -8.04 19.31 -10.46
C MET A 123 -7.61 18.99 -9.02
N LEU A 124 -8.19 17.99 -8.36
CA LEU A 124 -7.80 17.64 -6.99
C LEU A 124 -6.41 16.98 -6.88
N ALA A 125 -5.85 16.49 -7.99
CA ALA A 125 -4.46 16.00 -8.04
C ALA A 125 -3.42 17.13 -8.22
N VAL A 126 -3.85 18.36 -8.53
CA VAL A 126 -2.94 19.48 -8.86
C VAL A 126 -2.95 20.59 -7.79
N THR A 127 -3.96 20.65 -6.92
CA THR A 127 -4.08 21.76 -5.92
C THR A 127 -3.62 21.42 -4.51
N THR A 128 -2.92 20.30 -4.29
CA THR A 128 -2.20 20.08 -3.02
C THR A 128 -0.73 19.91 -3.33
N VAL A 129 -0.06 21.06 -3.46
CA VAL A 129 1.40 21.18 -3.30
C VAL A 129 1.79 20.64 -1.93
#